data_AF-A0A0C9ZYL1-F1
#
_entry.id   AF-A0A0C9ZYL1-F1
#
_cell.length_a   1.000
_cell.length_b   1.000
_cell.length_c   1.000
_cell.angle_alpha   90.00
_cell.angle_beta   90.00
_cell.angle_gamma   90.00
#
_symmetry.space_group_name_H-M   'P 1'
#
loop_
_entity.id
_entity.type
_entity.pdbx_description
1 polymer ?
#
loop_
_entity_poly.entity_id
_entity_poly.type
_entity_poly.pdbx_seq_one_letter_code
_entity_poly.pdbx_strand_id
1 'polypeptide(L)'
;MNVWSLESAHPGAELPLQTRCSSDRHGQDCICSVDPKDEDKRTLIDPEIVRDVIIGLSDGLTVPFALTAGLSSLGESRLVVLGGMAELIAGAISMGIGGFLASQAERDHYQFSKRRISAQVQRSCDDEIEREIYAILGPAGVDGRTAQAVTNSLRAVESERSEGPVDEERQQLRWKDDARLTAFLLKFGEGQRYQPKDLTSLP
;
A
#
# COMPACT_ATOMS: atom_id res chain seq x y z
N MET A 1 18.42 20.32 -21.37
CA MET A 1 19.76 19.77 -21.05
C MET A 1 20.50 20.89 -20.36
N ASN A 2 20.44 20.91 -19.04
CA ASN A 2 20.76 22.09 -18.25
C ASN A 2 22.18 21.95 -17.72
N VAL A 3 23.05 22.84 -18.17
CA VAL A 3 24.22 23.27 -17.41
C VAL A 3 23.83 24.59 -16.74
N TRP A 4 24.40 24.93 -15.59
CA TRP A 4 25.00 26.25 -15.31
C TRP A 4 25.48 26.29 -13.84
N SER A 5 26.71 26.76 -13.68
CA SER A 5 27.49 26.83 -12.44
C SER A 5 27.07 27.98 -11.52
N LEU A 6 27.37 27.80 -10.23
CA LEU A 6 27.36 28.81 -9.16
C LEU A 6 28.37 29.95 -9.37
N GLU A 7 28.11 31.10 -8.74
CA GLU A 7 29.15 32.08 -8.38
C GLU A 7 28.84 32.80 -7.04
N SER A 8 29.88 32.90 -6.21
CA SER A 8 30.21 33.85 -5.12
C SER A 8 29.45 33.93 -3.76
N ALA A 9 30.13 33.40 -2.73
CA ALA A 9 30.82 34.10 -1.62
C ALA A 9 30.09 34.73 -0.38
N HIS A 10 30.39 34.11 0.80
CA HIS A 10 30.77 34.66 2.15
C HIS A 10 29.78 35.46 3.04
N PRO A 11 30.01 35.55 4.37
CA PRO A 11 30.14 34.49 5.38
C PRO A 11 29.37 34.81 6.69
N GLY A 12 29.15 33.80 7.54
CA GLY A 12 28.99 34.05 8.99
C GLY A 12 27.67 33.59 9.57
N ALA A 13 27.68 32.37 10.10
CA ALA A 13 27.22 32.03 11.45
C ALA A 13 27.27 30.50 11.59
N GLU A 14 28.17 30.03 12.47
CA GLU A 14 28.23 28.65 12.93
C GLU A 14 26.92 28.25 13.61
N LEU A 15 26.51 26.97 13.49
CA LEU A 15 26.05 26.08 14.58
C LEU A 15 25.54 24.72 14.02
N PRO A 16 25.45 23.65 14.84
CA PRO A 16 26.43 22.55 14.83
C PRO A 16 25.79 21.18 14.57
N LEU A 17 26.58 20.22 14.09
CA LEU A 17 26.58 18.82 14.54
C LEU A 17 27.82 18.17 13.93
N GLN A 18 28.70 17.68 14.81
CA GLN A 18 30.01 17.16 14.47
C GLN A 18 29.90 15.87 13.65
N THR A 19 29.94 16.00 12.32
CA THR A 19 30.32 14.93 11.41
C THR A 19 31.82 14.67 11.57
N ARG A 20 32.18 13.69 12.41
CA ARG A 20 33.50 13.07 12.35
C ARG A 20 33.59 12.19 11.10
N CYS A 21 33.88 12.79 9.93
CA CYS A 21 34.48 12.07 8.80
C CYS A 21 35.95 11.80 9.19
N SER A 22 36.24 10.67 9.84
CA SER A 22 37.61 10.20 10.06
C SER A 22 37.99 9.20 8.96
N SER A 23 38.52 9.70 7.86
CA SER A 23 39.36 8.89 6.97
C SER A 23 40.48 9.74 6.40
N ASP A 24 41.66 9.61 7.00
CA ASP A 24 42.92 9.99 6.40
C ASP A 24 43.39 8.84 5.50
N ARG A 25 42.90 8.82 4.26
CA ARG A 25 43.53 8.08 3.15
C ARG A 25 43.53 8.95 1.90
N HIS A 26 44.73 9.34 1.52
CA HIS A 26 45.09 9.94 0.24
C HIS A 26 44.41 9.22 -0.94
N GLY A 27 43.63 9.95 -1.73
CA GLY A 27 43.47 9.64 -3.16
C GLY A 27 42.08 9.51 -3.75
N GLN A 28 40.98 9.83 -3.05
CA GLN A 28 39.66 9.95 -3.68
C GLN A 28 38.79 10.99 -2.96
N ASP A 29 38.23 11.92 -3.74
CA ASP A 29 37.38 13.03 -3.29
C ASP A 29 36.09 12.51 -2.65
N CYS A 30 36.10 12.24 -1.35
CA CYS A 30 34.88 11.96 -0.59
C CYS A 30 34.18 13.28 -0.24
N ILE A 31 33.13 13.63 -0.99
CA ILE A 31 32.20 14.70 -0.60
C ILE A 31 31.25 14.10 0.45
N CYS A 32 31.48 14.42 1.73
CA CYS A 32 30.50 14.16 2.79
C CYS A 32 29.31 15.13 2.54
N SER A 33 28.22 14.65 1.92
CA SER A 33 27.04 15.49 1.64
C SER A 33 26.47 16.07 2.94
N VAL A 34 26.43 17.40 3.03
CA VAL A 34 25.73 18.13 4.08
C VAL A 34 24.23 18.04 3.79
N ASP A 35 23.44 17.71 4.81
CA ASP A 35 21.97 17.75 4.74
C ASP A 35 21.52 19.12 4.18
N PRO A 36 20.83 19.16 3.04
CA PRO A 36 20.16 20.38 2.63
C PRO A 36 19.09 20.67 3.69
N LYS A 37 19.27 21.77 4.42
CA LYS A 37 18.27 22.28 5.35
C LYS A 37 17.10 22.77 4.52
N ASP A 38 16.18 21.85 4.26
CA ASP A 38 15.04 22.04 3.37
C ASP A 38 13.94 22.79 4.13
N GLU A 39 13.96 24.12 4.06
CA GLU A 39 12.82 24.98 4.43
C GLU A 39 11.80 25.02 3.28
N ASP A 40 11.67 23.94 2.50
CA ASP A 40 10.64 23.81 1.47
C ASP A 40 9.39 23.24 2.12
N LYS A 41 8.52 24.16 2.53
CA LYS A 41 7.20 23.90 3.09
C LYS A 41 6.24 23.38 2.00
N ARG A 42 6.65 22.36 1.23
CA ARG A 42 5.76 21.67 0.31
C ARG A 42 4.88 20.75 1.12
N THR A 43 3.58 20.98 1.05
CA THR A 43 2.60 20.02 1.52
C THR A 43 2.78 18.76 0.69
N LEU A 44 3.50 17.78 1.24
CA LEU A 44 3.81 16.52 0.59
C LEU A 44 2.53 15.68 0.62
N ILE A 45 1.71 15.83 -0.41
CA ILE A 45 0.51 15.01 -0.60
C ILE A 45 0.99 13.62 -1.02
N ASP A 46 0.47 12.60 -0.35
CA ASP A 46 0.83 11.21 -0.63
C ASP A 46 0.41 10.83 -2.07
N PRO A 47 1.32 10.29 -2.90
CA PRO A 47 1.01 9.91 -4.27
C PRO A 47 -0.09 8.85 -4.36
N GLU A 48 -0.29 8.03 -3.33
CA GLU A 48 -1.37 7.04 -3.29
C GLU A 48 -2.74 7.70 -3.22
N ILE A 49 -2.87 8.77 -2.43
CA ILE A 49 -4.10 9.55 -2.35
C ILE A 49 -4.41 10.21 -3.69
N VAL A 50 -3.40 10.77 -4.35
CA VAL A 50 -3.57 11.38 -5.69
C VAL A 50 -4.01 10.31 -6.70
N ARG A 51 -3.39 9.13 -6.66
CA ARG A 51 -3.73 8.00 -7.53
C ARG A 51 -5.18 7.57 -7.33
N ASP A 52 -5.62 7.38 -6.09
CA ASP A 52 -6.98 6.93 -5.77
C ASP A 52 -8.04 7.95 -6.22
N VAL A 53 -7.75 9.25 -6.08
CA VAL A 53 -8.60 10.34 -6.59
C VAL A 53 -8.71 10.29 -8.12
N ILE A 54 -7.59 10.12 -8.83
CA ILE A 54 -7.59 10.05 -10.29
C ILE A 54 -8.37 8.84 -10.79
N ILE A 55 -8.19 7.67 -10.15
CA ILE A 55 -8.92 6.44 -10.50
C ILE A 55 -10.43 6.64 -10.26
N GLY A 56 -10.82 7.14 -9.09
CA GLY A 56 -12.22 7.38 -8.77
C GLY A 56 -12.89 8.42 -9.68
N LEU A 57 -12.17 9.49 -10.03
CA LEU A 57 -12.67 10.49 -10.97
C LEU A 57 -12.80 9.94 -12.40
N SER A 58 -11.84 9.12 -12.83
CA SER A 58 -11.85 8.51 -14.17
C SER A 58 -13.04 7.57 -14.35
N ASP A 59 -13.32 6.72 -13.36
CA ASP A 59 -14.47 5.81 -13.38
C ASP A 59 -15.79 6.57 -13.19
N GLY A 60 -15.80 7.56 -12.29
CA GLY A 60 -16.96 8.42 -12.03
C GLY A 60 -17.36 9.31 -13.21
N LEU A 61 -16.48 9.56 -14.18
CA LEU A 61 -16.83 10.26 -15.41
C LEU A 61 -17.17 9.29 -16.54
N THR A 62 -16.39 8.23 -16.69
CA THR A 62 -16.49 7.33 -17.85
C THR A 62 -17.74 6.46 -17.80
N VAL A 63 -18.04 5.85 -16.64
CA VAL A 63 -19.17 4.92 -16.51
C VAL A 63 -20.52 5.64 -16.62
N PRO A 64 -20.77 6.76 -15.92
CA PRO A 64 -22.02 7.50 -16.07
C PRO A 64 -22.16 8.13 -17.47
N PHE A 65 -21.07 8.54 -18.11
CA PHE A 65 -21.12 9.03 -19.49
C PHE A 65 -21.58 7.95 -20.47
N ALA A 66 -20.98 6.76 -20.40
CA ALA A 66 -21.39 5.63 -21.23
C ALA A 66 -22.84 5.22 -20.96
N LEU A 67 -23.24 5.17 -19.69
CA LEU A 67 -24.59 4.80 -19.27
C LEU A 67 -25.63 5.81 -19.77
N THR A 68 -25.38 7.11 -19.58
CA THR A 68 -26.29 8.17 -20.04
C THR A 68 -26.38 8.23 -21.56
N ALA A 69 -25.28 8.01 -22.29
CA ALA A 69 -25.29 7.90 -23.74
C ALA A 69 -26.15 6.72 -24.23
N GLY A 70 -26.06 5.56 -23.56
CA GLY A 70 -26.91 4.40 -23.86
C GLY A 70 -28.39 4.66 -23.56
N LEU A 71 -28.70 5.25 -22.40
CA LEU A 71 -30.07 5.58 -22.00
C LEU A 71 -30.68 6.72 -22.82
N SER A 72 -29.86 7.60 -23.42
CA SER A 72 -30.35 8.69 -24.26
C SER A 72 -31.15 8.19 -25.47
N SER A 73 -30.95 6.94 -25.90
CA SER A 73 -31.73 6.32 -26.99
C SER A 73 -33.20 6.06 -26.63
N LEU A 74 -33.54 6.01 -25.34
CA LEU A 74 -34.89 5.73 -24.83
C LEU A 74 -35.81 6.96 -24.84
N GLY A 75 -35.29 8.15 -25.13
CA GLY A 75 -36.07 9.38 -25.30
C GLY A 75 -36.58 10.05 -24.00
N GLU A 76 -36.43 9.41 -22.84
CA GLU A 76 -36.88 9.94 -21.55
C GLU A 76 -35.72 10.56 -20.76
N SER A 77 -35.60 11.89 -20.80
CA SER A 77 -34.50 12.62 -20.13
C SER A 77 -34.47 12.42 -18.62
N ARG A 78 -35.64 12.21 -18.00
CA ARG A 78 -35.75 12.00 -16.55
C ARG A 78 -35.07 10.69 -16.12
N LEU A 79 -35.20 9.65 -16.93
CA LEU A 79 -34.56 8.35 -16.72
C LEU A 79 -33.05 8.42 -16.83
N VAL A 80 -32.54 9.17 -17.82
CA VAL A 80 -31.10 9.38 -18.02
C VAL A 80 -30.45 10.03 -16.80
N VAL A 81 -31.04 11.11 -16.28
CA VAL A 81 -30.48 11.84 -15.13
C VAL A 81 -30.57 11.02 -13.84
N LEU A 82 -31.71 10.38 -13.56
CA LEU A 82 -31.84 9.53 -12.37
C LEU A 82 -30.92 8.31 -12.45
N GLY A 83 -30.77 7.69 -13.61
CA GLY A 83 -29.86 6.56 -13.83
C GLY A 83 -28.40 6.95 -13.63
N GLY A 84 -27.95 8.06 -14.22
CA GLY A 84 -26.57 8.54 -14.06
C GLY A 84 -26.23 8.92 -12.62
N MET A 85 -27.15 9.57 -11.89
CA MET A 85 -26.96 9.91 -10.48
C MET A 85 -26.96 8.68 -9.58
N ALA A 86 -27.84 7.72 -9.85
CA ALA A 86 -27.86 6.45 -9.12
C ALA A 86 -26.55 5.68 -9.31
N GLU A 87 -26.03 5.62 -10.53
CA GLU A 87 -24.75 4.99 -10.85
C GLU A 87 -23.58 5.67 -10.14
N LEU A 88 -23.53 7.01 -10.13
CA LEU A 88 -22.51 7.76 -9.41
C LEU A 88 -22.48 7.45 -7.91
N ILE A 89 -23.65 7.44 -7.27
CA ILE A 89 -23.76 7.16 -5.83
C ILE A 89 -23.40 5.70 -5.54
N ALA A 90 -23.89 4.77 -6.36
CA ALA A 90 -23.59 3.34 -6.23
C ALA A 90 -22.09 3.08 -6.41
N GLY A 91 -21.48 3.67 -7.44
CA GLY A 91 -20.04 3.59 -7.72
C GLY A 91 -19.19 4.17 -6.59
N ALA A 92 -19.54 5.35 -6.08
CA ALA A 92 -18.83 5.98 -4.96
C ALA A 92 -18.88 5.13 -3.68
N ILE A 93 -20.03 4.56 -3.33
CA ILE A 93 -20.17 3.66 -2.18
C ILE A 93 -19.36 2.38 -2.41
N SER A 94 -19.46 1.79 -3.59
CA SER A 94 -18.73 0.57 -3.96
C SER A 94 -17.22 0.76 -3.86
N MET A 95 -16.68 1.83 -4.44
CA MET A 95 -15.25 2.15 -4.37
C MET A 95 -14.81 2.50 -2.94
N GLY A 96 -15.62 3.25 -2.18
CA GLY A 96 -15.30 3.59 -0.80
C GLY A 96 -15.19 2.35 0.10
N ILE A 97 -16.14 1.42 -0.02
CA ILE A 97 -16.11 0.15 0.71
C ILE A 97 -14.96 -0.74 0.18
N GLY A 98 -14.76 -0.79 -1.14
CA GLY A 98 -13.69 -1.56 -1.77
C GLY A 98 -12.30 -1.12 -1.31
N GLY A 99 -12.03 0.18 -1.28
CA GLY A 99 -10.77 0.75 -0.79
C GLY A 99 -10.56 0.49 0.70
N PHE A 100 -11.62 0.64 1.52
CA PHE A 100 -11.54 0.32 2.95
C PHE A 100 -11.20 -1.17 3.18
N LEU A 101 -11.91 -2.08 2.50
CA LEU A 101 -11.66 -3.52 2.63
C LEU A 101 -10.28 -3.91 2.11
N ALA A 102 -9.81 -3.32 1.01
CA ALA A 102 -8.47 -3.54 0.49
C ALA A 102 -7.40 -3.14 1.51
N SER A 103 -7.52 -1.95 2.12
CA SER A 103 -6.58 -1.48 3.15
C SER A 103 -6.56 -2.38 4.39
N GLN A 104 -7.72 -2.91 4.79
CA GLN A 104 -7.82 -3.83 5.91
C GLN A 104 -7.20 -5.18 5.58
N ALA A 105 -7.50 -5.72 4.40
CA ALA A 105 -6.93 -6.97 3.91
C ALA A 105 -5.40 -6.89 3.79
N GLU A 106 -4.85 -5.77 3.33
CA GLU A 106 -3.40 -5.57 3.25
C GLU A 106 -2.73 -5.57 4.62
N ARG A 107 -3.34 -4.89 5.61
CA ARG A 107 -2.85 -4.92 7.00
C ARG A 107 -2.84 -6.32 7.57
N ASP A 108 -3.89 -7.08 7.31
CA ASP A 108 -4.01 -8.46 7.80
C ASP A 108 -3.03 -9.40 7.11
N HIS A 109 -2.88 -9.24 5.80
CA HIS A 109 -1.90 -9.97 5.02
C HIS A 109 -0.48 -9.67 5.50
N TYR A 110 -0.16 -8.41 5.78
CA TYR A 110 1.14 -8.00 6.33
C TYR A 110 1.42 -8.69 7.67
N GLN A 111 0.47 -8.68 8.61
CA GLN A 111 0.66 -9.32 9.91
C GLN A 111 0.81 -10.84 9.80
N PHE A 112 0.02 -11.47 8.93
CA PHE A 112 0.11 -12.89 8.65
C PHE A 112 1.48 -13.27 8.06
N SER A 113 1.91 -12.55 7.02
CA SER A 113 3.21 -12.76 6.37
C SER A 113 4.36 -12.54 7.34
N LYS A 114 4.29 -11.50 8.18
CA LYS A 114 5.29 -11.25 9.23
C LYS A 114 5.42 -12.43 10.21
N ARG A 115 4.30 -12.94 10.75
CA ARG A 115 4.31 -14.09 11.68
C ARG A 115 4.84 -15.35 11.00
N ARG A 116 4.44 -15.58 9.75
CA ARG A 116 4.89 -16.73 8.96
C ARG A 116 6.38 -16.70 8.67
N ILE A 117 6.90 -15.55 8.23
CA ILE A 117 8.32 -15.38 7.92
C ILE A 117 9.13 -15.53 9.21
N SER A 118 8.73 -14.89 10.31
CA SER A 118 9.43 -15.04 11.59
C SER A 118 9.46 -16.50 12.07
N ALA A 119 8.35 -17.24 11.96
CA ALA A 119 8.32 -18.66 12.29
C ALA A 119 9.14 -19.53 11.33
N GLN A 120 9.32 -19.11 10.08
CA GLN A 120 10.20 -19.77 9.11
C GLN A 120 11.67 -19.52 9.47
N VAL A 121 12.05 -18.27 9.71
CA VAL A 121 13.43 -17.90 10.10
C VAL A 121 13.86 -18.62 11.37
N GLN A 122 12.98 -18.77 12.36
CA GLN A 122 13.28 -19.51 13.60
C GLN A 122 13.49 -21.02 13.40
N ARG A 123 12.92 -21.61 12.34
CA ARG A 123 13.00 -23.06 12.08
C ARG A 123 14.06 -23.42 11.04
N SER A 124 14.51 -22.46 10.24
CA SER A 124 15.51 -22.67 9.20
C SER A 124 16.93 -22.77 9.77
N CYS A 125 17.77 -23.58 9.12
CA CYS A 125 19.19 -23.65 9.41
C CYS A 125 19.93 -22.41 8.88
N ASP A 126 21.04 -22.06 9.52
CA ASP A 126 21.83 -20.86 9.22
C ASP A 126 22.32 -20.85 7.76
N ASP A 127 22.83 -21.98 7.27
CA ASP A 127 23.30 -22.13 5.88
C ASP A 127 22.19 -21.87 4.84
N GLU A 128 20.94 -22.27 5.14
CA GLU A 128 19.83 -22.09 4.20
C GLU A 128 19.38 -20.63 4.17
N ILE A 129 19.37 -19.94 5.31
CA ILE A 129 19.06 -18.51 5.40
C ILE A 129 20.14 -17.68 4.67
N GLU A 130 21.42 -18.01 4.90
CA GLU A 130 22.54 -17.34 4.22
C GLU A 130 22.45 -17.50 2.70
N ARG A 131 22.11 -18.70 2.22
CA ARG A 131 21.93 -18.99 0.80
C ARG A 131 20.74 -18.24 0.21
N GLU A 132 19.62 -18.16 0.91
CA GLU A 132 18.43 -17.43 0.48
C GLU A 132 18.71 -15.91 0.39
N ILE A 133 19.37 -15.35 1.40
CA ILE A 133 19.77 -13.93 1.41
C ILE A 133 20.79 -13.65 0.30
N TYR A 134 21.77 -14.52 0.09
CA TYR A 134 22.72 -14.37 -1.02
C TYR A 134 22.04 -14.49 -2.38
N ALA A 135 21.02 -15.33 -2.54
CA ALA A 135 20.24 -15.42 -3.77
C ALA A 135 19.51 -14.11 -4.12
N ILE A 136 19.12 -13.33 -3.10
CA ILE A 136 18.45 -12.03 -3.26
C ILE A 136 19.47 -10.90 -3.46
N LEU A 137 20.53 -10.86 -2.64
CA LEU A 137 21.51 -9.78 -2.62
C LEU A 137 22.63 -9.92 -3.67
N GLY A 138 22.91 -11.15 -4.11
CA GLY A 138 23.94 -11.42 -5.12
C GLY A 138 23.70 -10.68 -6.44
N PRO A 139 22.48 -10.69 -7.02
CA PRO A 139 22.15 -9.89 -8.20
C PRO A 139 22.29 -8.37 -7.99
N ALA A 140 22.20 -7.89 -6.76
CA ALA A 140 22.44 -6.49 -6.40
C ALA A 140 23.93 -6.15 -6.27
N GLY A 141 24.84 -7.10 -6.50
CA GLY A 141 26.29 -6.92 -6.45
C GLY A 141 26.92 -7.16 -5.08
N VAL A 142 26.17 -7.72 -4.12
CA VAL A 142 26.69 -8.03 -2.78
C VAL A 142 27.48 -9.33 -2.82
N ASP A 143 28.75 -9.28 -2.42
CA ASP A 143 29.58 -10.48 -2.32
C ASP A 143 29.18 -11.36 -1.13
N GLY A 144 29.53 -12.65 -1.18
CA GLY A 144 29.10 -13.62 -0.18
C GLY A 144 29.49 -13.27 1.26
N ARG A 145 30.66 -12.63 1.48
CA ARG A 145 31.09 -12.25 2.84
C ARG A 145 30.25 -11.09 3.37
N THR A 146 29.93 -10.13 2.52
CA THR A 146 29.03 -9.02 2.89
C THR A 146 27.60 -9.51 3.12
N ALA A 147 27.09 -10.42 2.27
CA ALA A 147 25.78 -11.02 2.46
C ALA A 147 25.67 -11.76 3.80
N GLN A 148 26.70 -12.51 4.20
CA GLN A 148 26.76 -13.16 5.51
C GLN A 148 26.75 -12.17 6.68
N ALA A 149 27.51 -11.07 6.58
CA ALA A 149 27.49 -10.02 7.59
C ALA A 149 26.10 -9.35 7.72
N VAL A 150 25.41 -9.16 6.59
CA VAL A 150 24.03 -8.67 6.55
C VAL A 150 23.08 -9.67 7.21
N THR A 151 23.17 -10.96 6.88
CA THR A 151 22.37 -12.03 7.49
C THR A 151 22.46 -12.01 9.02
N ASN A 152 23.69 -11.95 9.57
CA ASN A 152 23.92 -11.91 11.01
C ASN A 152 23.31 -10.65 11.66
N SER A 153 23.40 -9.51 10.98
CA SER A 153 22.84 -8.24 11.45
C SER A 153 21.30 -8.28 11.44
N LEU A 154 20.68 -8.82 10.39
CA LEU A 154 19.23 -8.98 10.27
C LEU A 154 18.68 -9.92 11.35
N ARG A 155 19.40 -11.01 11.65
CA ARG A 155 19.01 -11.98 12.67
C ARG A 155 18.98 -11.37 14.07
N ALA A 156 19.97 -10.53 14.39
CA ALA A 156 20.00 -9.81 15.67
C ALA A 156 18.75 -8.94 15.86
N VAL A 157 18.37 -8.19 14.82
CA VAL A 157 17.18 -7.32 14.84
C VAL A 157 15.88 -8.11 14.92
N GLU A 158 15.78 -9.27 14.23
CA GLU A 158 14.59 -10.12 14.34
C GLU A 158 14.38 -10.66 15.77
N SER A 159 15.47 -11.02 16.47
CA SER A 159 15.40 -11.48 17.86
C SER A 159 14.82 -10.42 18.80
N GLU A 160 15.21 -9.15 18.62
CA GLU A 160 14.71 -8.03 19.44
C GLU A 160 13.24 -7.68 19.11
N ARG A 161 12.82 -7.86 17.86
CA ARG A 161 11.45 -7.52 17.41
C ARG A 161 10.38 -8.51 17.86
N SER A 162 10.78 -9.72 18.26
CA SER A 162 9.85 -10.79 18.66
C SER A 162 9.26 -10.61 20.06
N GLU A 163 9.73 -9.63 20.85
CA GLU A 163 9.27 -9.37 22.24
C GLU A 163 8.17 -8.31 22.36
N GLY A 164 7.72 -7.71 21.24
CA GLY A 164 6.60 -6.74 21.25
C GLY A 164 5.24 -7.40 21.50
N PRO A 165 4.28 -6.72 22.18
CA PRO A 165 2.96 -7.28 22.47
C PRO A 165 2.26 -7.65 21.16
N VAL A 166 1.98 -8.93 20.97
CA VAL A 166 1.26 -9.42 19.79
C VAL A 166 -0.22 -9.09 19.97
N ASP A 167 -0.79 -8.38 18.99
CA ASP A 167 -2.18 -7.93 18.84
C ASP A 167 -3.26 -9.05 18.99
N GLU A 168 -3.37 -9.72 20.14
CA GLU A 168 -4.39 -10.76 20.37
C GLU A 168 -5.80 -10.16 20.53
N GLU A 169 -5.93 -8.99 21.17
CA GLU A 169 -7.22 -8.29 21.31
C GLU A 169 -7.80 -7.86 19.94
N ARG A 170 -6.95 -7.41 19.02
CA ARG A 170 -7.34 -7.01 17.66
C ARG A 170 -7.86 -8.20 16.85
N GLN A 171 -7.29 -9.40 17.06
CA GLN A 171 -7.73 -10.61 16.37
C GLN A 171 -9.10 -11.11 16.86
N GLN A 172 -9.42 -10.96 18.15
CA GLN A 172 -10.76 -11.31 18.65
C GLN A 172 -11.86 -10.37 18.17
N LEU A 173 -11.58 -9.05 18.10
CA LEU A 173 -12.53 -8.08 17.56
C LEU A 173 -12.81 -8.35 16.08
N ARG A 174 -11.76 -8.63 15.30
CA ARG A 174 -11.89 -8.96 13.87
C ARG A 174 -12.64 -10.26 13.61
N TRP A 175 -12.37 -11.33 14.35
CA TRP A 175 -13.12 -12.60 14.20
C TRP A 175 -14.63 -12.40 14.44
N LYS A 176 -15.00 -11.54 15.39
CA LYS A 176 -16.40 -11.18 15.63
C LYS A 176 -17.01 -10.43 14.44
N ASP A 177 -16.28 -9.51 13.83
CA ASP A 177 -16.76 -8.75 12.68
C ASP A 177 -16.86 -9.61 11.41
N ASP A 178 -15.88 -10.48 11.16
CA ASP A 178 -15.89 -11.42 10.02
C ASP A 178 -17.03 -12.45 10.15
N ALA A 179 -17.27 -12.99 11.35
CA ALA A 179 -18.40 -13.89 11.62
C ALA A 179 -19.75 -13.20 11.38
N ARG A 180 -19.87 -11.92 11.75
CA ARG A 180 -21.07 -11.10 11.53
C ARG A 180 -21.28 -10.78 10.06
N LEU A 181 -20.22 -10.44 9.33
CA LEU A 181 -20.28 -10.18 7.89
C LEU A 181 -20.65 -11.45 7.13
N THR A 182 -20.05 -12.58 7.47
CA THR A 182 -20.36 -13.88 6.84
C THR A 182 -21.80 -14.28 7.10
N ALA A 183 -22.31 -14.09 8.32
CA ALA A 183 -23.71 -14.32 8.66
C ALA A 183 -24.65 -13.35 7.90
N PHE A 184 -24.27 -12.08 7.75
CA PHE A 184 -25.02 -11.10 6.97
C PHE A 184 -25.08 -11.47 5.48
N LEU A 185 -23.95 -11.84 4.88
CA LEU A 185 -23.86 -12.23 3.47
C LEU A 185 -24.62 -13.52 3.17
N LEU A 186 -24.55 -14.52 4.06
CA LEU A 186 -25.37 -15.73 3.97
C LEU A 186 -26.87 -15.40 4.02
N LYS A 187 -27.28 -14.52 4.93
CA LYS A 187 -28.68 -14.08 5.08
C LYS A 187 -29.17 -13.27 3.88
N PHE A 188 -28.30 -12.48 3.25
CA PHE A 188 -28.62 -11.71 2.05
C PHE A 188 -28.71 -12.61 0.80
N GLY A 189 -27.85 -13.62 0.71
CA GLY A 189 -27.84 -14.61 -0.37
C GLY A 189 -29.09 -15.52 -0.39
N GLU A 190 -29.67 -15.83 0.76
CA GLU A 190 -30.93 -16.59 0.83
C GLU A 190 -32.17 -15.81 0.35
N GLY A 191 -32.12 -14.47 0.34
CA GLY A 191 -33.22 -13.60 -0.08
C GLY A 191 -33.40 -13.45 -1.59
N GLN A 192 -32.48 -13.95 -2.42
CA GLN A 192 -32.52 -13.83 -3.89
C GLN A 192 -32.89 -15.14 -4.62
N ARG A 193 -33.59 -16.08 -3.98
CA ARG A 193 -34.23 -17.17 -4.75
C ARG A 193 -35.37 -16.61 -5.59
N TYR A 194 -35.06 -16.35 -6.85
CA TYR A 194 -35.98 -16.09 -7.94
C TYR A 194 -37.11 -17.13 -7.95
N GLN A 195 -38.34 -16.71 -7.65
CA GLN A 195 -39.53 -17.52 -7.91
C GLN A 195 -39.89 -17.40 -9.40
N PRO A 196 -39.92 -18.51 -10.17
CA PRO A 196 -40.47 -18.46 -11.52
C PRO A 196 -41.96 -18.14 -11.43
N LYS A 197 -42.40 -17.09 -12.14
CA LYS A 197 -43.82 -16.80 -12.30
C LYS A 197 -44.42 -17.87 -13.21
N ASP A 198 -45.34 -18.65 -12.67
CA ASP A 198 -46.10 -19.69 -13.39
C ASP A 198 -46.76 -19.09 -14.64
N LEU A 199 -46.40 -19.65 -15.80
CA LEU A 199 -46.97 -19.30 -17.10
C LEU A 199 -47.94 -20.40 -17.56
N THR A 200 -49.00 -20.67 -16.79
CA THR A 200 -50.10 -21.56 -17.22
C THR A 200 -51.40 -21.22 -16.50
N SER A 201 -52.10 -20.18 -16.98
CA SER A 201 -53.56 -20.13 -16.96
C SER A 201 -54.04 -18.98 -17.84
N LEU A 202 -54.34 -19.27 -19.11
CA LEU A 202 -55.33 -18.51 -19.86
C LEU A 202 -56.46 -19.49 -20.23
N PRO A 203 -57.73 -19.09 -20.03
CA PRO A 203 -58.90 -19.94 -20.29
C PRO A 203 -59.18 -20.13 -21.78
#